data_AF-A0A2D5IIE4-F1
#
_entry.id   AF-A0A2D5IIE4-F1
#
_cell.length_a   1.000
_cell.length_b   1.000
_cell.length_c   1.000
_cell.angle_alpha   90.00
_cell.angle_beta   90.00
_cell.angle_gamma   90.00
#
_symmetry.space_group_name_H-M   'P 1'
#
loop_
_entity.id
_entity.type
_entity.pdbx_description
1 polymer ?
#
loop_
_entity_poly.entity_id
_entity_poly.type
_entity_poly.pdbx_seq_one_letter_code
_entity_poly.pdbx_strand_id
1 'polypeptide(L)' 'MSSLTSTLSKATEMLWKVAEIGFVANLVIILVYILLGETSGNFVISVVANIILLVDALTYQGVVTIVLAAFLYRYFTQKL' A
#
# COMPACT_ATOMS: atom_id res chain seq x y z
N MET A 1 16.44 18.06 -19.88
CA MET A 1 16.22 17.30 -18.62
C MET A 1 14.96 17.72 -17.85
N SER A 2 14.16 18.72 -18.26
CA SER A 2 12.97 19.19 -17.52
C SER A 2 11.65 18.48 -17.89
N SER A 3 11.54 17.91 -19.09
CA SER A 3 10.31 17.23 -19.55
C SER A 3 10.13 15.84 -18.96
N LEU A 4 11.22 15.09 -18.76
CA LEU A 4 11.17 13.74 -18.18
C LEU A 4 10.79 13.78 -16.70
N THR A 5 11.38 14.69 -15.93
CA THR A 5 11.08 14.85 -14.50
C THR A 5 9.65 15.32 -14.26
N SER A 6 9.12 16.20 -15.12
CA SER A 6 7.74 16.67 -15.00
C SER A 6 6.70 15.61 -15.39
N THR A 7 6.98 14.78 -16.39
CA THR A 7 6.14 13.62 -16.73
C THR A 7 6.17 12.56 -15.63
N LEU A 8 7.35 12.25 -15.07
CA LEU A 8 7.50 11.32 -13.94
C LEU A 8 6.76 11.83 -12.70
N SER A 9 6.85 13.13 -12.42
CA SER A 9 6.12 13.75 -11.31
C SER A 9 4.61 13.60 -11.46
N LYS A 10 4.06 13.85 -12.65
CA LYS A 10 2.63 13.69 -12.93
C LYS A 10 2.19 12.23 -12.85
N ALA A 11 2.98 11.30 -13.38
CA ALA A 11 2.70 9.87 -13.28
C ALA A 11 2.68 9.40 -11.83
N THR A 12 3.64 9.86 -11.02
CA THR A 12 3.72 9.53 -9.59
C THR A 12 2.52 10.09 -8.83
N GLU A 13 2.11 11.33 -9.12
CA GLU A 13 0.92 11.94 -8.52
C GLU A 13 -0.36 11.18 -8.87
N MET A 14 -0.48 10.73 -10.12
CA MET A 14 -1.62 9.92 -10.56
C MET A 14 -1.63 8.56 -9.87
N LEU A 15 -0.47 7.89 -9.76
CA LEU A 15 -0.34 6.64 -9.03
C LEU A 15 -0.74 6.79 -7.56
N TRP A 16 -0.33 7.88 -6.91
CA TRP A 16 -0.74 8.18 -5.53
C TRP A 16 -2.25 8.33 -5.39
N LYS A 17 -2.89 9.12 -6.27
CA LYS A 17 -4.35 9.28 -6.26
C LYS A 17 -5.09 7.95 -6.46
N VAL A 18 -4.62 7.11 -7.40
CA VAL A 18 -5.19 5.78 -7.62
C VAL A 18 -4.97 4.87 -6.41
N ALA A 19 -3.79 4.93 -5.77
CA ALA A 19 -3.49 4.17 -4.57
C ALA A 19 -4.39 4.59 -3.39
N GLU A 20 -4.64 5.88 -3.19
CA GLU A 20 -5.56 6.38 -2.16
C GLU A 20 -6.99 5.87 -2.39
N ILE A 21 -7.49 5.96 -3.63
CA ILE A 21 -8.82 5.44 -3.98
C ILE A 21 -8.87 3.93 -3.77
N GLY A 22 -7.85 3.21 -4.21
CA GLY A 22 -7.72 1.77 -4.01
C GLY A 22 -7.69 1.39 -2.53
N PHE A 23 -7.01 2.17 -1.69
CA PHE A 23 -6.96 1.95 -0.25
C PHE A 23 -8.36 2.10 0.38
N VAL A 24 -9.07 3.18 0.08
CA VAL A 24 -10.45 3.39 0.56
C VAL A 24 -11.38 2.28 0.07
N ALA A 25 -11.25 1.86 -1.20
CA ALA A 25 -12.05 0.77 -1.75
C ALA A 25 -11.81 -0.56 -0.99
N ASN A 26 -10.56 -0.88 -0.65
CA ASN A 26 -10.24 -2.06 0.15
C ASN A 26 -10.84 -1.98 1.56
N LEU A 27 -10.84 -0.80 2.21
CA LEU A 27 -11.49 -0.62 3.51
C LEU A 27 -13.00 -0.92 3.44
N VAL A 28 -13.67 -0.46 2.38
CA VAL A 28 -15.10 -0.77 2.18
C VAL A 28 -15.31 -2.27 1.98
N ILE A 29 -14.44 -2.94 1.20
CA ILE A 29 -14.51 -4.40 1.00
C ILE A 29 -14.34 -5.16 2.33
N ILE A 30 -13.40 -4.73 3.18
CA ILE A 30 -13.21 -5.29 4.51
C ILE A 30 -14.48 -5.13 5.35
N LEU A 31 -15.14 -3.96 5.32
CA LEU A 31 -16.41 -3.76 6.04
C LEU A 31 -17.50 -4.71 5.54
N VAL A 32 -17.61 -4.92 4.22
CA VAL A 32 -18.56 -5.89 3.66
C VAL A 32 -18.27 -7.30 4.18
N TYR A 33 -16.99 -7.70 4.22
CA TYR A 33 -16.60 -8.99 4.77
C TYR A 33 -16.91 -9.11 6.26
N ILE A 34 -16.69 -8.06 7.06
CA ILE A 34 -17.02 -8.07 8.49
C ILE A 34 -18.52 -8.26 8.71
N LEU A 35 -19.35 -7.66 7.85
CA LEU A 35 -20.81 -7.73 7.97
C LEU A 35 -21.40 -9.06 7.49
N LEU A 36 -20.89 -9.61 6.38
CA LEU A 36 -21.46 -10.80 5.72
C LEU A 36 -20.65 -12.09 5.96
N GLY A 37 -19.41 -11.97 6.44
CA GLY A 37 -18.49 -13.10 6.63
C GLY A 37 -18.29 -13.89 5.34
N GLU A 38 -18.33 -15.21 5.46
CA GLU A 38 -18.18 -16.15 4.33
C GLU A 38 -19.28 -16.04 3.27
N THR A 39 -20.38 -15.33 3.55
CA THR A 39 -21.46 -15.10 2.57
C THR A 39 -21.23 -13.88 1.67
N SER A 40 -20.14 -13.12 1.88
CA SER A 40 -19.83 -11.90 1.12
C SER A 40 -19.46 -12.12 -0.37
N GLY A 41 -19.36 -13.37 -0.79
CA GLY A 41 -19.00 -13.78 -2.15
C GLY A 41 -17.49 -13.87 -2.39
N ASN A 42 -17.10 -14.66 -3.40
CA ASN A 42 -15.72 -15.07 -3.65
C ASN A 42 -14.75 -13.90 -3.86
N PHE A 43 -15.19 -12.81 -4.48
CA PHE A 43 -14.34 -11.63 -4.69
C PHE A 43 -13.93 -10.99 -3.38
N VAL A 44 -14.89 -10.70 -2.49
CA VAL A 44 -14.63 -10.07 -1.20
C VAL A 44 -13.75 -10.95 -0.32
N ILE A 45 -14.03 -12.26 -0.27
CA ILE A 45 -13.24 -13.24 0.49
C ILE A 45 -11.79 -13.26 -0.01
N SER A 46 -11.59 -13.30 -1.33
CA SER A 46 -10.25 -13.32 -1.93
C SER A 46 -9.46 -12.04 -1.63
N VAL A 47 -10.09 -10.88 -1.72
CA VAL A 47 -9.44 -9.60 -1.38
C VAL A 47 -9.01 -9.60 0.08
N VAL A 48 -9.88 -9.98 1.01
CA VAL A 48 -9.55 -10.01 2.45
C VAL A 48 -8.46 -11.03 2.75
N ALA A 49 -8.47 -12.21 2.13
CA ALA A 49 -7.42 -13.20 2.30
C ALA A 49 -6.03 -12.66 1.87
N ASN A 50 -5.95 -11.94 0.75
CA ASN A 50 -4.71 -11.31 0.32
C ASN A 50 -4.26 -10.17 1.25
N ILE A 51 -5.20 -9.42 1.81
CA ILE A 51 -4.88 -8.38 2.80
C ILE A 51 -4.32 -9.01 4.08
N ILE A 52 -4.87 -10.13 4.54
CA ILE A 52 -4.33 -10.86 5.70
C ILE A 52 -2.91 -11.33 5.41
N LEU A 53 -2.66 -11.95 4.25
CA LEU A 53 -1.31 -12.35 3.83
C LEU A 53 -0.32 -11.16 3.79
N LEU A 54 -0.78 -10.00 3.35
CA LEU A 54 0.02 -8.78 3.36
C LEU A 54 0.35 -8.33 4.79
N VAL A 55 -0.64 -8.33 5.69
CA VAL A 55 -0.45 -7.96 7.10
C VAL A 55 0.50 -8.94 7.80
N ASP A 56 0.37 -10.24 7.53
CA ASP A 56 1.25 -11.29 8.05
C ASP A 56 2.68 -11.16 7.50
N ALA A 57 2.84 -10.80 6.23
CA ALA A 57 4.15 -10.49 5.65
C ALA A 57 4.77 -9.22 6.29
N LEU A 58 3.92 -8.27 6.70
CA LEU A 58 4.31 -7.04 7.41
C LEU A 58 4.39 -7.22 8.93
N THR A 59 4.67 -8.43 9.43
CA THR A 59 5.03 -8.65 10.85
C THR A 59 6.06 -7.64 11.35
N TYR A 60 6.21 -7.51 12.68
CA TYR A 60 7.14 -6.57 13.33
C TYR A 60 8.52 -6.49 12.65
N GLN A 61 9.07 -7.63 12.20
CA GLN A 61 10.34 -7.67 11.46
C GLN A 61 10.28 -6.96 10.11
N GLY A 62 9.22 -7.15 9.32
CA GLY A 62 9.02 -6.48 8.03
C GLY A 62 8.91 -4.97 8.18
N VAL A 63 8.10 -4.49 9.13
CA VAL A 63 7.94 -3.05 9.40
C VAL A 63 9.26 -2.43 9.86
N VAL A 64 9.95 -3.05 10.81
CA VAL A 64 11.26 -2.57 11.29
C VAL A 64 12.28 -2.50 10.15
N THR A 65 12.28 -3.49 9.25
CA THR A 65 13.20 -3.53 8.11
C THR A 65 12.93 -2.35 7.14
N ILE A 66 11.67 -2.09 6.79
CA ILE A 66 11.29 -0.98 5.91
C ILE A 66 11.67 0.36 6.55
N VAL A 67 11.41 0.53 7.85
CA VAL A 67 11.74 1.76 8.58
C VAL A 67 13.25 1.98 8.65
N LEU A 68 14.03 0.95 8.94
CA LEU A 68 15.50 1.04 8.96
C LEU A 68 16.07 1.36 7.58
N ALA A 69 15.56 0.73 6.52
CA ALA A 69 15.97 1.02 5.15
C ALA A 69 15.67 2.48 4.77
N ALA A 70 14.48 2.98 5.09
CA ALA A 70 14.11 4.37 4.85
C ALA A 70 14.96 5.36 5.68
N PHE A 71 15.24 5.02 6.94
CA PHE A 71 16.11 5.81 7.81
C PHE A 71 17.54 5.89 7.26
N LEU A 72 18.14 4.76 6.89
CA LEU A 72 19.48 4.70 6.32
C LEU A 72 19.55 5.47 4.99
N TYR A 73 18.56 5.28 4.10
CA TYR A 73 18.46 6.02 2.85
C TYR A 73 18.49 7.53 3.13
N ARG A 74 17.60 8.02 4.00
CA ARG A 74 17.54 9.45 4.36
C ARG A 74 18.84 9.95 5.01
N TYR A 75 19.45 9.16 5.90
CA TYR A 75 20.71 9.52 6.55
C TYR A 75 21.84 9.73 5.54
N PHE A 76 21.98 8.84 4.56
CA PHE A 76 23.01 8.95 3.52
C PHE A 76 22.70 10.06 2.52
N THR A 77 21.44 10.28 2.14
CA THR A 77 21.08 11.35 1.19
C THR A 77 21.16 12.76 1.81
N GLN A 78 20.99 12.93 3.12
CA GLN A 78 21.12 14.24 3.78
C GLN A 78 22.55 14.60 4.19
N LYS A 79 23.48 13.64 4.21
CA LYS A 79 24.89 13.87 4.56
C LYS A 79 25.83 14.00 3.36
N LEU A 80 25.36 13.71 2.13
CA LEU A 80 26.06 14.01 0.88
C LEU A 80 25.62 15.36 0.33
#